data_AF-A0A7C2V4N5-F1
#
_entry.id   AF-A0A7C2V4N5-F1
#
_cell.length_a   1.000
_cell.length_b   1.000
_cell.length_c   1.000
_cell.angle_alpha   90.00
_cell.angle_beta   90.00
_cell.angle_gamma   90.00
#
_symmetry.space_group_name_H-M   'P 1'
#
loop_
_entity.id
_entity.type
_entity.pdbx_description
1 polymer ?
#
loop_
_entity_poly.entity_id
_entity_poly.type
_entity_poly.pdbx_seq_one_letter_code
_entity_poly.pdbx_strand_id
1 'polypeptide(L)'
;MRRVFLLLITLLSFYSLSTAKEVPFTQEDRDRLIRLEVKVEEGQKALQVQINGLQKQIDGLQRQVDGLQKQIDELRSDFRTYMSIVIGSIIALMGFIIWDRRTAISPVVKKAKELEDRSDRMEKVLKDLAKRNPEIEEALKRAGLL
;
A
#
# COMPACT_ATOMS: atom_id res chain seq x y z
N MET A 1 -57.67 66.23 -49.53
CA MET A 1 -56.53 66.36 -48.59
C MET A 1 -56.13 65.02 -47.96
N ARG A 2 -56.93 64.38 -47.09
CA ARG A 2 -56.55 63.12 -46.39
C ARG A 2 -56.15 61.93 -47.30
N ARG A 3 -56.85 61.69 -48.42
CA ARG A 3 -56.53 60.59 -49.36
C ARG A 3 -55.21 60.80 -50.12
N VAL A 4 -54.90 62.05 -50.46
CA VAL A 4 -53.63 62.42 -51.11
C VAL A 4 -52.47 62.26 -50.14
N PHE A 5 -52.67 62.64 -48.87
CA PHE A 5 -51.68 62.46 -47.81
C PHE A 5 -51.36 60.98 -47.53
N LEU A 6 -52.38 60.12 -47.52
CA LEU A 6 -52.20 58.66 -47.38
C LEU A 6 -51.44 58.05 -48.56
N LEU A 7 -51.75 58.49 -49.80
CA LEU A 7 -51.02 58.05 -50.99
C LEU A 7 -49.55 58.50 -51.00
N LEU A 8 -49.26 59.67 -50.46
CA LEU A 8 -47.91 60.20 -50.37
C LEU A 8 -47.07 59.41 -49.34
N ILE A 9 -47.68 59.05 -48.21
CA ILE A 9 -47.04 58.21 -47.18
C ILE A 9 -46.79 56.80 -47.71
N THR A 10 -47.73 56.19 -48.42
CA THR A 10 -47.51 54.86 -49.01
C THR A 10 -46.43 54.88 -50.08
N LEU A 11 -46.33 55.95 -50.89
CA LEU A 11 -45.23 56.12 -51.84
C LEU A 11 -43.87 56.29 -51.14
N LEU A 12 -43.82 57.06 -50.04
CA LEU A 12 -42.60 57.28 -49.26
C LEU A 12 -42.09 55.99 -48.59
N SER A 13 -43.03 55.17 -48.08
CA SER A 13 -42.71 53.86 -47.50
C SER A 13 -42.22 52.88 -48.56
N PHE A 14 -42.76 52.93 -49.78
CA PHE A 14 -42.26 52.12 -50.91
C PHE A 14 -40.85 52.52 -51.37
N TYR A 15 -40.55 53.82 -51.37
CA TYR A 15 -39.19 54.31 -51.67
C TYR A 15 -38.16 53.79 -50.67
N SER A 16 -38.53 53.73 -49.38
CA SER A 16 -37.66 53.24 -48.31
C SER A 16 -37.33 51.74 -48.43
N LEU A 17 -38.30 50.95 -48.92
CA LEU A 17 -38.14 49.50 -49.13
C LEU A 17 -37.26 49.17 -50.36
N SER A 18 -37.26 50.02 -51.39
CA SER A 18 -36.46 49.84 -52.61
C SER A 18 -34.96 50.09 -52.41
N THR A 19 -34.56 50.69 -51.29
CA THR A 19 -33.15 50.97 -50.93
C THR A 19 -32.52 49.94 -49.99
N ALA A 20 -33.15 48.78 -49.80
CA ALA A 20 -32.49 47.63 -49.19
C ALA A 20 -31.45 47.07 -50.18
N LYS A 21 -30.26 47.68 -50.19
CA LYS A 21 -29.14 47.25 -51.04
C LYS A 21 -28.60 45.92 -50.52
N GLU A 22 -28.89 44.83 -51.21
CA GLU A 22 -28.19 43.56 -51.00
C GLU A 22 -26.70 43.81 -51.20
N VAL A 23 -25.89 43.61 -50.15
CA VAL A 23 -24.44 43.79 -50.23
C VAL A 23 -23.90 42.60 -51.03
N PRO A 24 -23.37 42.81 -52.25
CA PRO A 24 -22.85 41.70 -53.04
C PRO A 24 -21.55 41.21 -52.41
N PHE A 25 -21.35 39.89 -52.35
CA PHE A 25 -20.10 39.30 -51.90
C PHE A 25 -18.97 39.74 -52.86
N THR A 26 -18.09 40.60 -52.38
CA THR A 26 -17.07 41.27 -53.20
C THR A 26 -15.84 40.38 -53.38
N GLN A 27 -14.92 40.79 -54.27
CA GLN A 27 -13.62 40.13 -54.38
C GLN A 27 -12.81 40.24 -53.08
N GLU A 28 -12.95 41.35 -52.34
CA GLU A 28 -12.28 41.53 -51.06
C GLU A 28 -12.78 40.52 -50.00
N ASP A 29 -14.08 40.19 -50.02
CA ASP A 29 -14.64 39.19 -49.11
C ASP A 29 -14.14 37.77 -49.44
N ARG A 30 -13.89 37.46 -50.72
CA ARG A 30 -13.23 36.22 -51.16
C ARG A 30 -11.79 36.13 -50.67
N ASP A 31 -11.03 37.21 -50.81
CA ASP A 31 -9.64 37.26 -50.37
C ASP A 31 -9.53 37.16 -48.84
N ARG A 32 -10.46 37.78 -48.11
CA ARG A 32 -10.59 37.63 -46.66
C ARG A 32 -10.93 36.19 -46.26
N LEU A 33 -11.84 35.54 -47.00
CA LEU A 33 -12.22 34.15 -46.75
C LEU A 33 -11.04 33.19 -46.98
N ILE A 34 -10.29 33.35 -48.08
CA ILE A 34 -9.08 32.57 -48.36
C ILE A 34 -8.04 32.75 -47.25
N ARG A 35 -7.82 33.99 -46.78
CA ARG A 35 -6.90 34.25 -45.66
C ARG A 35 -7.35 33.60 -44.36
N LEU A 36 -8.66 33.60 -44.09
CA LEU A 36 -9.23 32.94 -42.91
C LEU A 36 -9.06 31.42 -43.00
N GLU A 37 -9.32 30.81 -44.16
CA GLU A 37 -9.11 29.38 -44.40
C GLU A 37 -7.65 28.99 -44.13
N VAL A 38 -6.69 29.75 -44.69
CA VAL A 38 -5.26 29.53 -44.44
C VAL A 38 -4.92 29.64 -42.94
N LYS A 39 -5.40 30.68 -42.25
CA LYS A 39 -5.17 30.83 -40.80
C LYS A 39 -5.79 29.71 -39.98
N VAL A 40 -6.95 29.21 -40.38
CA VAL A 40 -7.62 28.08 -39.72
C VAL A 40 -6.81 26.80 -39.95
N GLU A 41 -6.35 26.53 -41.17
CA GLU A 41 -5.49 25.38 -41.46
C GLU A 41 -4.17 25.42 -40.67
N GLU A 42 -3.52 26.58 -40.61
CA GLU A 42 -2.31 26.79 -39.82
C GLU A 42 -2.58 26.57 -38.32
N GLY A 43 -3.70 27.10 -37.81
CA GLY A 43 -4.14 26.89 -36.44
C GLY A 43 -4.42 25.41 -36.13
N GLN A 44 -5.07 24.69 -37.05
CA GLN A 44 -5.32 23.25 -36.93
C GLN A 44 -4.02 22.44 -36.94
N LYS A 45 -3.06 22.78 -37.81
CA LYS A 45 -1.73 22.15 -37.84
C LYS A 45 -0.98 22.39 -36.53
N ALA A 46 -0.99 23.61 -36.01
CA ALA A 46 -0.35 23.95 -34.74
C ALA A 46 -0.98 23.18 -33.57
N LEU A 47 -2.32 23.08 -33.53
CA LEU A 47 -3.04 22.27 -32.53
C LEU A 47 -2.69 20.79 -32.64
N GLN A 48 -2.62 20.23 -33.85
CA GLN A 48 -2.25 18.83 -34.06
C GLN A 48 -0.84 18.54 -33.53
N VAL A 49 0.11 19.45 -33.73
CA VAL A 49 1.47 19.33 -33.19
C VAL A 49 1.46 19.35 -31.66
N GLN A 50 0.68 20.25 -31.05
CA GLN A 50 0.55 20.30 -29.58
C GLN A 50 -0.08 19.02 -29.03
N ILE A 51 -1.15 18.52 -29.65
CA ILE A 51 -1.82 17.26 -29.27
C ILE A 51 -0.84 16.09 -29.36
N ASN A 52 -0.07 16.00 -30.46
CA ASN A 52 0.94 14.96 -30.62
C ASN A 52 2.05 15.06 -29.55
N GLY A 53 2.43 16.28 -29.16
CA GLY A 53 3.37 16.53 -28.07
C GLY A 53 2.84 16.06 -26.72
N LEU A 54 1.58 16.38 -26.41
CA LEU A 54 0.90 15.94 -25.19
C LEU A 54 0.75 14.42 -25.15
N GLN A 55 0.40 13.77 -26.27
CA GLN A 55 0.31 12.31 -26.34
C GLN A 55 1.64 11.66 -25.97
N LYS A 56 2.76 12.16 -26.51
CA LYS A 56 4.09 11.64 -26.15
C LYS A 56 4.42 11.83 -24.67
N GLN A 57 4.01 12.94 -24.07
CA GLN A 57 4.21 13.17 -22.63
C GLN A 57 3.37 12.21 -21.79
N ILE A 58 2.11 11.98 -22.18
CA ILE A 58 1.22 11.01 -21.54
C ILE A 58 1.80 9.60 -21.63
N ASP A 59 2.26 9.18 -22.82
CA ASP A 59 2.89 7.86 -23.00
C ASP A 59 4.15 7.72 -22.13
N GLY A 60 4.94 8.80 -21.99
CA GLY A 60 6.11 8.86 -21.12
C GLY A 60 5.75 8.72 -19.64
N LEU A 61 4.71 9.43 -19.18
CA LEU A 61 4.19 9.32 -17.82
C LEU A 61 3.64 7.92 -17.53
N GLN A 62 2.91 7.33 -18.47
CA GLN A 62 2.35 5.99 -18.31
C GLN A 62 3.45 4.95 -18.09
N ARG A 63 4.55 5.02 -18.86
CA ARG A 63 5.72 4.14 -18.65
C ARG A 63 6.36 4.32 -17.27
N GLN A 64 6.44 5.56 -16.77
CA GLN A 64 6.97 5.82 -15.43
C GLN A 64 6.06 5.23 -14.36
N VAL A 65 4.75 5.41 -14.49
CA VAL A 65 3.75 4.83 -13.58
C VAL A 65 3.84 3.30 -13.59
N ASP A 66 3.92 2.67 -14.76
CA ASP A 66 4.09 1.21 -14.89
C ASP A 66 5.39 0.74 -14.22
N GLY A 67 6.48 1.50 -14.36
CA GLY A 67 7.74 1.22 -13.68
C GLY A 67 7.63 1.30 -12.16
N LEU A 68 6.98 2.33 -11.64
CA LEU A 68 6.72 2.49 -10.21
C LEU A 68 5.82 1.38 -9.66
N GLN A 69 4.78 1.00 -10.42
CA GLN A 69 3.87 -0.08 -10.03
C GLN A 69 4.63 -1.40 -9.84
N LYS A 70 5.53 -1.74 -10.78
CA LYS A 70 6.39 -2.92 -10.66
C LYS A 70 7.29 -2.88 -9.43
N GLN A 71 7.93 -1.74 -9.16
CA GLN A 71 8.77 -1.59 -7.96
C GLN A 71 7.96 -1.75 -6.67
N ILE A 72 6.73 -1.22 -6.63
CA ILE A 72 5.84 -1.39 -5.47
C ILE A 72 5.46 -2.86 -5.29
N ASP A 73 5.18 -3.58 -6.38
CA ASP A 73 4.83 -5.00 -6.33
C ASP A 73 6.01 -5.87 -5.88
N GLU A 74 7.23 -5.57 -6.36
CA GLU A 74 8.47 -6.18 -5.88
C GLU A 74 8.69 -5.91 -4.38
N LEU A 75 8.60 -4.65 -3.93
CA LEU A 75 8.74 -4.30 -2.52
C LEU A 75 7.70 -5.03 -1.65
N ARG A 76 6.46 -5.15 -2.11
CA ARG A 76 5.39 -5.89 -1.40
C ARG A 76 5.71 -7.37 -1.30
N SER A 77 6.25 -7.96 -2.38
CA SER A 77 6.67 -9.37 -2.40
C SER A 77 7.82 -9.62 -1.43
N ASP A 78 8.84 -8.76 -1.46
CA ASP A 78 9.99 -8.83 -0.56
C ASP A 78 9.56 -8.67 0.89
N PHE A 79 8.75 -7.67 1.19
CA PHE A 79 8.21 -7.45 2.54
C PHE A 79 7.45 -8.67 3.06
N ARG A 80 6.60 -9.27 2.22
CA ARG A 80 5.89 -10.51 2.59
C ARG A 80 6.86 -11.63 2.91
N THR A 81 7.89 -11.81 2.09
CA THR A 81 8.93 -12.83 2.26
C THR A 81 9.68 -12.63 3.58
N TYR A 82 10.12 -11.40 3.87
CA TYR A 82 10.78 -11.07 5.12
C TYR A 82 9.87 -11.33 6.33
N MET A 83 8.60 -10.93 6.26
CA MET A 83 7.65 -11.20 7.35
C MET A 83 7.44 -12.70 7.57
N SER A 84 7.35 -13.50 6.51
CA SER A 84 7.27 -14.95 6.61
C SER A 84 8.53 -15.56 7.25
N ILE A 85 9.72 -15.08 6.87
CA ILE A 85 10.98 -15.53 7.48
C ILE A 85 11.05 -15.15 8.95
N VAL A 86 10.70 -13.92 9.32
CA VAL A 86 10.73 -13.45 10.71
C VAL A 86 9.77 -14.27 11.57
N ILE A 87 8.51 -14.40 11.16
CA ILE A 87 7.52 -15.20 11.89
C ILE A 87 7.96 -16.67 11.97
N GLY A 88 8.43 -17.24 10.86
CA GLY A 88 8.96 -18.61 10.83
C GLY A 88 10.14 -18.80 11.77
N SER A 89 11.06 -17.83 11.83
CA SER A 89 12.23 -17.88 12.73
C SER A 89 11.83 -17.82 14.20
N ILE A 90 10.83 -17.00 14.56
CA ILE A 90 10.32 -16.91 15.93
C ILE A 90 9.70 -18.26 16.35
N ILE A 91 8.88 -18.84 15.48
CA ILE A 91 8.25 -20.15 15.73
C ILE A 91 9.33 -21.24 15.85
N ALA A 92 10.33 -21.23 14.97
CA ALA A 92 11.45 -22.17 15.02
C ALA A 92 12.26 -22.04 16.32
N LEU A 93 12.56 -20.81 16.77
CA LEU A 93 13.24 -20.54 18.03
C LEU A 93 12.40 -20.99 19.23
N MET A 94 11.10 -20.70 19.24
CA MET A 94 10.18 -21.19 20.28
C MET A 94 10.19 -22.73 20.36
N GLY A 95 10.10 -23.40 19.21
CA GLY A 95 10.21 -24.86 19.15
C GLY A 95 11.56 -25.39 19.65
N PHE A 96 12.65 -24.73 19.25
CA PHE A 96 14.00 -25.07 19.67
C PHE A 96 14.18 -24.94 21.18
N ILE A 97 13.71 -23.85 21.79
CA ILE A 97 13.79 -23.62 23.25
C ILE A 97 13.03 -24.71 24.03
N ILE A 98 11.85 -25.11 23.56
CA ILE A 98 11.07 -26.19 24.20
C ILE A 98 11.82 -27.52 24.12
N TRP A 99 12.46 -27.80 22.99
CA TRP A 99 13.24 -29.02 22.77
C TRP A 99 14.55 -29.04 23.57
N ASP A 100 15.27 -27.92 23.63
CA ASP A 100 16.50 -27.74 24.41
C ASP A 100 16.24 -27.98 25.91
N ARG A 101 15.17 -27.39 26.46
CA ARG A 101 14.77 -27.58 27.86
C ARG A 101 14.53 -29.06 28.21
N ARG A 102 13.90 -29.83 27.33
CA ARG A 102 13.68 -31.28 27.53
C ARG A 102 15.00 -32.05 27.53
N THR A 103 15.94 -31.65 26.69
CA THR A 103 17.21 -32.37 26.48
C THR A 103 18.24 -32.06 27.57
N ALA A 104 18.37 -30.78 27.98
CA ALA A 104 19.35 -30.33 28.96
C ALA A 104 19.01 -30.70 30.42
N ILE A 105 17.71 -30.77 30.78
CA ILE A 105 17.28 -31.00 32.17
C ILE A 105 17.29 -32.50 32.54
N SER A 106 17.17 -33.40 31.57
CA SER A 106 17.15 -34.86 31.79
C SER A 106 18.33 -35.39 32.64
N PRO A 107 19.61 -35.06 32.37
CA PRO A 107 20.72 -35.54 33.19
C PRO A 107 20.73 -34.93 34.60
N VAL A 108 20.30 -33.67 34.75
CA VAL A 108 20.23 -32.98 36.05
C VAL A 108 19.15 -33.60 36.93
N VAL A 109 17.97 -33.88 36.37
CA VAL A 109 16.87 -34.55 37.08
C VAL A 109 17.27 -35.96 37.52
N LYS A 110 17.98 -36.70 36.66
CA LYS A 110 18.50 -38.03 37.04
C LYS A 110 19.48 -37.97 38.20
N LYS A 111 20.44 -37.03 38.18
CA LYS A 111 21.39 -36.84 39.29
C LYS A 111 20.70 -36.38 40.57
N ALA A 112 19.74 -35.47 40.48
CA ALA A 112 18.96 -35.02 41.62
C ALA A 112 18.19 -36.19 42.27
N LYS A 113 17.53 -37.00 41.44
CA LYS A 113 16.80 -38.19 41.92
C LYS A 113 17.73 -39.22 42.56
N GLU A 114 18.92 -39.44 42.01
CA GLU A 114 19.89 -40.36 42.60
C GLU A 114 20.40 -39.88 43.98
N LEU A 115 20.60 -38.57 44.13
CA LEU A 115 20.98 -37.97 45.41
C LEU A 115 19.86 -38.06 46.45
N GLU A 116 18.61 -37.81 46.04
CA GLU A 116 17.43 -37.98 46.89
C GLU A 116 17.28 -39.44 47.34
N ASP A 117 17.36 -40.39 46.41
CA ASP A 117 17.30 -41.83 46.72
C ASP A 117 18.45 -42.28 47.65
N ARG A 118 19.65 -41.68 47.53
CA ARG A 118 20.77 -41.94 48.46
C ARG A 118 20.49 -41.38 49.84
N SER A 119 19.96 -40.16 49.92
CA SER A 119 19.57 -39.51 51.17
C SER A 119 18.52 -40.34 51.92
N ASP A 120 17.47 -40.78 51.23
CA ASP A 120 16.40 -41.62 51.81
C ASP A 120 16.93 -42.95 52.36
N ARG A 121 17.87 -43.59 51.65
CA ARG A 121 18.50 -44.83 52.13
C ARG A 121 19.34 -44.58 53.37
N MET A 122 20.12 -43.51 53.39
CA MET A 122 20.92 -43.14 54.56
C MET A 122 20.00 -42.82 55.76
N GLU A 123 18.91 -42.10 55.55
CA GLU A 123 17.92 -41.82 56.59
C GLU A 123 17.31 -43.11 57.15
N LYS A 124 16.92 -44.07 56.30
CA LYS A 124 16.40 -45.37 56.75
C LYS A 124 17.42 -46.15 57.58
N VAL A 125 18.68 -46.18 57.16
CA VAL A 125 19.75 -46.87 57.90
C VAL A 125 20.00 -46.18 59.25
N LEU A 126 20.05 -44.85 59.28
CA LEU A 126 20.20 -44.08 60.52
C LEU A 126 19.03 -44.32 61.47
N LYS A 127 17.79 -44.34 60.96
CA LYS A 127 16.59 -44.70 61.75
C LYS A 127 16.62 -46.13 62.29
N ASP A 128 17.14 -47.10 61.53
CA ASP A 128 17.27 -48.49 62.03
C ASP A 128 18.37 -48.61 63.09
N LEU A 129 19.48 -47.88 62.93
CA LEU A 129 20.55 -47.81 63.93
C LEU A 129 20.11 -47.10 65.22
N ALA A 130 19.27 -46.06 65.12
CA ALA A 130 18.69 -45.37 66.26
C ALA A 130 17.88 -46.30 67.17
N LYS A 131 17.15 -47.26 66.59
CA LYS A 131 16.38 -48.26 67.37
C LYS A 131 17.28 -49.19 68.20
N ARG A 132 18.56 -49.30 67.85
CA ARG A 132 19.52 -50.20 68.50
C ARG A 132 20.48 -49.47 69.43
N ASN A 133 20.69 -48.16 69.26
CA ASN A 133 21.65 -47.35 70.03
C ASN A 133 21.03 -46.02 70.52
N PRO A 134 20.96 -45.76 71.84
CA PRO A 134 20.35 -44.57 72.40
C PRO A 134 21.09 -43.25 72.07
N GLU A 135 22.42 -43.27 71.90
CA GLU A 135 23.18 -42.07 71.48
C GLU A 135 22.82 -41.62 70.05
N ILE A 136 22.54 -42.57 69.15
CA ILE A 136 22.18 -42.28 67.76
C ILE A 136 20.75 -41.73 67.67
N GLU A 137 19.84 -42.21 68.53
CA GLU A 137 18.47 -41.70 68.63
C GLU A 137 18.42 -40.23 69.08
N GLU A 138 19.20 -39.86 70.10
CA GLU A 138 19.30 -38.45 70.52
C GLU A 138 19.90 -37.55 69.43
N ALA A 139 20.92 -38.03 68.72
CA ALA A 139 21.53 -37.29 67.62
C ALA A 139 20.53 -37.03 66.47
N LEU A 140 19.70 -38.02 66.12
CA LEU A 140 18.66 -37.87 65.10
C LEU A 140 17.51 -36.95 65.55
N LYS A 141 17.08 -37.01 66.83
CA LYS A 141 16.10 -36.06 67.39
C LYS A 141 16.59 -34.62 67.33
N ARG A 142 17.87 -34.38 67.66
CA ARG A 142 18.49 -33.04 67.54
C ARG A 142 18.58 -32.56 66.09
N ALA A 143 18.75 -33.47 65.13
CA ALA A 143 18.78 -33.16 63.70
C ALA A 143 17.39 -33.00 63.06
N GLY A 144 16.29 -33.23 63.81
CA GLY A 144 14.91 -33.10 63.31
C GLY A 144 14.47 -34.20 62.34
N LEU A 145 15.18 -35.33 62.32
CA LEU A 145 14.92 -36.47 61.44
C LEU A 145 14.04 -37.56 62.09
N LEU A 146 13.66 -37.36 63.36
CA LEU A 146 12.87 -38.26 64.21
C LEU A 146 11.73 -37.52 64.90
#